data_AF-T0QXA5-F1
#
_entry.id   AF-T0QXA5-F1
#
_cell.length_a   1.000
_cell.length_b   1.000
_cell.length_c   1.000
_cell.angle_alpha   90.00
_cell.angle_beta   90.00
_cell.angle_gamma   90.00
#
_symmetry.space_group_name_H-M   'P 1'
#
loop_
_entity.id
_entity.type
_entity.pdbx_description
1 polymer ?
#
loop_
_entity_poly.entity_id
_entity_poly.type
_entity_poly.pdbx_seq_one_letter_code
_entity_poly.pdbx_strand_id
1 'polypeptide(L)' 'MPATPMKLRLRSQAHADNITKRGHVASSARGPRDAGYRVGPMLLGFFVFVIVGSSLLQILRAVQGTGPL' A
#
# COMPACT_ATOMS: atom_id res chain seq x y z
N MET A 1 10.86 -34.79 43.60
CA MET A 1 10.90 -34.01 42.35
C MET A 1 10.15 -34.79 41.27
N PRO A 2 8.91 -34.43 40.86
CA PRO A 2 8.20 -35.18 39.83
C PRO A 2 8.92 -35.00 38.49
N ALA A 3 9.36 -36.10 37.88
CA ALA A 3 9.94 -36.11 36.55
C ALA A 3 8.88 -35.74 35.52
N THR A 4 8.82 -34.47 35.11
CA THR A 4 7.99 -34.05 33.98
C THR A 4 8.35 -34.92 32.77
N PRO A 5 7.38 -35.57 32.11
CA PRO A 5 7.66 -36.44 30.97
C PRO A 5 8.40 -35.63 29.91
N MET A 6 9.48 -36.18 29.36
CA MET A 6 10.37 -35.51 28.38
C MET A 6 9.58 -34.85 27.23
N LYS A 7 8.45 -35.47 26.85
CA LYS A 7 7.49 -34.97 25.85
C LYS A 7 6.85 -33.62 26.21
N LEU A 8 6.62 -33.35 27.49
CA LEU A 8 6.06 -32.07 27.98
C LEU A 8 7.09 -30.94 27.90
N ARG A 9 8.36 -31.24 28.17
CA ARG A 9 9.47 -30.26 28.07
C ARG A 9 9.69 -29.79 26.64
N LEU A 10 9.67 -30.72 25.68
CA LEU A 10 9.79 -30.44 24.25
C LEU A 10 8.64 -29.56 23.75
N ARG A 11 7.41 -29.85 24.18
CA ARG A 11 6.23 -29.02 23.86
C ARG A 11 6.33 -27.62 24.46
N SER A 12 6.75 -27.51 25.72
CA SER A 12 6.93 -26.21 26.39
C SER A 12 7.99 -25.34 25.70
N GLN A 13 9.09 -25.92 25.21
CA GLN A 13 10.12 -25.21 24.44
C GLN A 13 9.56 -24.69 23.11
N ALA A 14 8.86 -25.53 22.35
CA ALA A 14 8.24 -25.13 21.08
C ALA A 14 7.19 -24.01 21.24
N HIS A 15 6.48 -23.98 22.37
CA HIS A 15 5.56 -22.88 22.68
C HIS A 15 6.29 -21.62 23.11
N ALA A 16 7.37 -21.73 23.89
CA ALA A 16 8.20 -20.59 24.32
C ALA A 16 8.86 -19.86 23.13
N ASP A 17 9.36 -20.60 22.14
CA ASP A 17 10.00 -20.04 20.94
C ASP A 17 9.03 -19.26 20.03
N ASN A 18 7.72 -19.43 20.21
CA ASN A 18 6.68 -18.70 19.48
C ASN A 18 6.16 -17.47 20.24
N ILE A 19 6.52 -17.30 21.53
CA ILE A 19 6.13 -16.12 22.33
C ILE A 19 6.90 -14.88 21.88
N THR A 20 8.19 -15.00 21.57
CA THR A 20 9.01 -13.89 21.04
C THR A 20 8.69 -13.56 19.58
N LYS A 21 8.06 -14.49 18.86
CA LYS A 21 7.56 -14.27 17.48
C LYS A 21 6.20 -13.56 17.42
N ARG A 22 5.49 -13.37 18.54
CA ARG A 22 4.23 -12.58 18.61
C ARG A 22 4.41 -11.10 18.28
N GLY A 23 5.64 -10.59 18.25
CA GLY A 23 5.93 -9.15 18.09
C GLY A 23 6.36 -8.71 16.69
N HIS A 24 6.62 -9.62 15.75
CA HIS A 24 7.12 -9.27 14.41
C HIS A 24 6.08 -9.50 13.31
N VAL A 25 4.81 -9.19 13.60
CA VAL A 25 3.92 -8.78 12.52
C VAL A 25 4.44 -7.42 12.08
N ALA A 26 5.09 -7.36 10.92
CA ALA A 26 5.38 -6.10 10.26
C ALA A 26 4.07 -5.32 10.27
N SER A 27 4.03 -4.25 11.06
CA SER A 27 2.91 -3.32 11.06
C SER A 27 2.99 -2.62 9.71
N SER A 28 2.47 -3.25 8.65
CA SER A 28 2.43 -2.73 7.29
C SER A 28 1.50 -1.51 7.15
N ALA A 29 1.18 -0.87 8.27
CA ALA A 29 0.42 0.36 8.40
C ALA A 29 1.19 1.49 9.12
N ARG A 30 2.50 1.36 9.38
CA ARG A 30 3.32 2.46 9.94
C ARG A 30 4.56 2.79 9.09
N GLY A 31 4.41 2.75 7.77
CA GLY A 31 5.23 3.52 6.84
C GLY A 31 4.45 4.77 6.43
N PRO A 32 5.11 5.91 6.15
CA PRO A 32 4.61 7.30 6.27
C PRO A 32 3.35 7.62 5.42
N ARG A 33 2.20 7.06 5.82
CA ARG A 33 0.90 7.18 5.15
C ARG A 33 -0.06 8.16 5.83
N ASP A 34 0.39 8.85 6.88
CA ASP A 34 -0.51 9.65 7.73
C ASP A 34 -0.48 11.17 7.48
N ALA A 35 0.31 11.69 6.52
CA ALA A 35 0.40 13.16 6.36
C ALA A 35 0.37 13.71 4.92
N GLY A 36 0.34 12.89 3.88
CA GLY A 36 0.43 13.42 2.52
C GLY A 36 -0.22 12.50 1.51
N TYR A 37 -1.46 12.84 1.14
CA TYR A 37 -2.17 12.34 -0.03
C TYR A 37 -2.26 10.81 -0.13
N ARG A 38 -3.43 10.27 0.23
CA ARG A 38 -3.84 8.88 -0.05
C ARG A 38 -3.79 8.49 -1.54
N VAL A 39 -3.57 9.46 -2.42
CA VAL A 39 -3.32 9.26 -3.84
C VAL A 39 -1.83 9.09 -4.07
N GLY A 40 -1.44 7.96 -4.66
CA GLY A 40 -0.03 7.72 -4.99
C GLY A 40 0.48 8.77 -6.00
N PRO A 41 1.79 9.06 -6.01
CA PRO A 41 2.39 10.03 -6.94
C PRO A 41 2.06 9.72 -8.41
N MET A 42 1.94 8.43 -8.77
CA MET A 42 1.55 8.00 -10.12
C MET A 42 0.12 8.42 -10.49
N LEU A 43 -0.84 8.27 -9.56
CA LEU A 43 -2.24 8.65 -9.78
C LEU A 43 -2.40 10.17 -9.83
N LEU A 44 -1.68 10.90 -8.98
CA LEU A 44 -1.67 12.36 -9.01
C LEU A 44 -1.10 12.88 -10.33
N GLY A 45 0.01 12.31 -10.81
CA GLY A 45 0.58 12.65 -12.11
C GLY A 45 -0.37 12.35 -13.27
N PHE A 46 -1.02 11.19 -13.26
CA PHE A 46 -2.03 10.83 -14.27
C PHE A 46 -3.21 11.80 -14.26
N PHE A 47 -3.71 12.18 -13.07
CA PHE A 47 -4.83 13.10 -12.93
C PHE A 47 -4.53 14.47 -13.56
N VAL A 48 -3.36 15.05 -13.26
CA VAL A 48 -2.93 16.33 -13.86
C VAL A 48 -2.74 16.20 -15.38
N PHE A 49 -2.13 15.10 -15.84
CA PHE A 49 -1.95 14.86 -17.28
C PHE A 49 -3.28 14.78 -18.03
N VAL A 50 -4.28 14.08 -17.48
CA VAL A 50 -5.61 13.96 -18.11
C VAL A 50 -6.31 15.32 -18.15
N ILE A 51 -6.23 16.13 -17.09
CA ILE A 51 -6.85 17.47 -17.06
C ILE A 51 -6.23 18.38 -18.13
N VAL A 52 -4.90 18.50 -18.15
CA VAL A 52 -4.21 19.38 -19.11
C VAL A 52 -4.31 18.83 -20.53
N GLY A 53 -4.10 17.53 -20.72
CA GLY A 53 -4.14 16.85 -22.01
C GLY A 53 -5.53 16.91 -22.67
N SER A 54 -6.60 16.77 -21.89
CA SER A 54 -7.96 16.89 -22.43
C SER A 54 -8.25 18.31 -22.94
N SER A 55 -7.77 19.35 -22.26
CA SER A 55 -7.93 20.75 -22.66
C SER A 55 -7.20 21.05 -23.96
N LEU A 56 -5.97 20.53 -24.12
CA LEU A 56 -5.20 20.68 -25.36
C LEU A 56 -5.88 19.99 -26.55
N LEU A 57 -6.34 18.76 -26.36
CA LEU A 57 -7.07 18.02 -27.39
C LEU A 57 -8.40 18.69 -27.75
N GLN A 58 -9.09 19.31 -26.77
CA GLN A 58 -10.30 20.10 -27.02
C GLN A 58 -10.00 21.32 -27.89
N ILE A 59 -8.93 22.06 -27.64
CA ILE A 59 -8.55 23.22 -28.46
C ILE A 59 -8.19 22.77 -29.88
N LEU A 60 -7.41 21.69 -30.01
CA LEU A 60 -7.03 21.15 -31.31
C LEU A 60 -8.26 20.71 -32.12
N ARG A 61 -9.22 20.05 -31.45
CA ARG A 61 -10.52 19.69 -32.04
C ARG A 61 -11.42 20.90 -32.29
N ALA A 62 -11.36 21.95 -31.47
CA ALA A 62 -12.14 23.16 -31.67
C ALA A 62 -11.69 23.90 -32.93
N VAL A 63 -10.38 23.98 -33.18
CA VAL A 63 -9.82 24.58 -34.41
C VAL A 63 -10.09 23.71 -35.63
N GLN A 64 -10.04 22.37 -35.50
CA GLN A 64 -10.35 21.45 -36.60
C GLN A 64 -11.86 21.28 -36.86
N GLY A 65 -12.68 21.43 -35.82
CA GLY A 65 -14.14 21.26 -35.84
C GLY A 65 -14.90 22.56 -36.09
N THR A 66 -14.24 23.71 -36.02
CA THR A 66 -14.73 25.00 -36.52
C THR A 66 -14.23 25.20 -37.95
N GLY A 67 -14.51 24.21 -38.82
CA GLY A 67 -14.55 24.45 -40.26
C GLY A 67 -15.87 25.15 -40.60
N PRO A 68 -15.88 26.21 -41.42
CA PRO A 68 -17.06 27.01 -41.68
C PRO A 68 -18.13 26.15 -42.36
N LEU A 69 -19.35 26.17 -41.81
CA LEU A 69 -20.59 25.91 -42.54
C LEU A 69 -21.33 27.25 -42.64
#